data_AF-A0AB32T841-F1
#
_entry.id   AF-A0AB32T841-F1
#
_cell.length_a   1.000
_cell.length_b   1.000
_cell.length_c   1.000
_cell.angle_alpha   90.00
_cell.angle_beta   90.00
_cell.angle_gamma   90.00
#
_symmetry.space_group_name_H-M   'P 1'
#
loop_
_entity.id
_entity.type
_entity.pdbx_description
1 polymer ?
#
loop_
_entity_poly.entity_id
_entity_poly.type
_entity_poly.pdbx_seq_one_letter_code
_entity_poly.pdbx_strand_id
1 'polypeptide(L)'
;MPAKKTVFWVLCVEILVALGAAVLTIVAMPHFDIVTNVMILNSVSILSAVFQVVAECLAKERKRLIMLPVLSIIFIVLGYVLFVVNYLVFESSFCITIGLAIFGTICVSMNWWENYSTLFNSLHLKGISKDIGKSRNAVNIISSLTRILITSAVIGAYVTLTGDGWNSVKLVFETVVIALVVIQTLSSALCRWFVVVACKMHALRRSFFMPMYFASVIVLAVFLSPLVVKFPVSNYTSIPLDKSESSVEWVKLLLADAIKTLLTRDIVVNMKTEGLVCLGCSALFWWLGLVLSTVYIWFLKIHRIERTQDLFVQRMYEGAFLEQSLLLNTRFEIRKKIKDKKW
;
A
#
# COMPACT_ATOMS: atom_id res chain seq x y z
N MET A 1 -16.67 10.06 24.19
CA MET A 1 -16.82 8.92 23.27
C MET A 1 -17.36 9.41 21.93
N PRO A 2 -17.02 8.76 20.80
CA PRO A 2 -17.66 8.99 19.50
C PRO A 2 -19.17 8.67 19.54
N ALA A 3 -19.97 9.35 18.72
CA ALA A 3 -21.37 9.03 18.52
C ALA A 3 -21.52 7.62 17.91
N LYS A 4 -22.61 6.91 18.23
CA LYS A 4 -22.88 5.55 17.73
C LYS A 4 -22.79 5.43 16.21
N LYS A 5 -23.28 6.44 15.48
CA LYS A 5 -23.20 6.51 14.00
C LYS A 5 -21.76 6.59 13.49
N THR A 6 -20.91 7.37 14.16
CA THR A 6 -19.49 7.49 13.85
C THR A 6 -18.77 6.17 14.10
N VAL A 7 -19.03 5.54 15.25
CA VAL A 7 -18.45 4.22 15.58
C VAL A 7 -18.84 3.20 14.53
N PHE A 8 -20.12 3.12 14.18
CA PHE A 8 -20.61 2.19 13.17
C PHE A 8 -19.93 2.41 11.81
N TRP A 9 -19.88 3.66 11.33
CA TRP A 9 -19.25 3.98 10.05
C TRP A 9 -17.75 3.64 10.04
N VAL A 10 -17.02 4.04 11.08
CA VAL A 10 -15.59 3.71 11.22
C VAL A 10 -15.42 2.20 11.22
N LEU A 11 -16.17 1.46 12.04
CA LEU A 11 -16.07 -0.01 12.10
C LEU A 11 -16.32 -0.66 10.74
N CYS A 12 -17.34 -0.23 9.99
CA CYS A 12 -17.61 -0.77 8.66
C CYS A 12 -16.44 -0.56 7.70
N VAL A 13 -15.87 0.65 7.65
CA VAL A 13 -14.73 0.95 6.78
C VAL A 13 -13.49 0.19 7.25
N GLU A 14 -13.20 0.18 8.54
CA GLU A 14 -12.04 -0.50 9.13
C GLU A 14 -12.10 -2.02 8.93
N ILE A 15 -13.27 -2.65 9.08
CA ILE A 15 -13.44 -4.08 8.80
C ILE A 15 -13.13 -4.37 7.33
N LEU A 16 -13.64 -3.55 6.42
CA LEU A 16 -13.45 -3.74 4.99
C LEU A 16 -11.99 -3.54 4.58
N VAL A 17 -11.34 -2.48 5.08
CA VAL A 17 -9.92 -2.21 4.84
C VAL A 17 -9.04 -3.30 5.45
N ALA A 18 -9.31 -3.73 6.68
CA ALA A 18 -8.55 -4.79 7.35
C ALA A 18 -8.70 -6.13 6.62
N LEU A 19 -9.92 -6.48 6.21
CA LEU A 19 -10.19 -7.68 5.43
C LEU A 19 -9.46 -7.62 4.10
N GLY A 20 -9.54 -6.50 3.38
CA GLY A 20 -8.85 -6.30 2.12
C GLY A 20 -7.33 -6.41 2.25
N ALA A 21 -6.75 -5.79 3.29
CA ALA A 21 -5.33 -5.86 3.56
C ALA A 21 -4.89 -7.29 3.85
N ALA A 22 -5.58 -8.00 4.75
CA ALA A 22 -5.24 -9.37 5.13
C ALA A 22 -5.44 -10.36 3.97
N VAL A 23 -6.53 -10.26 3.21
CA VAL A 23 -6.76 -11.10 2.03
C VAL A 23 -5.69 -10.83 0.96
N LEU A 24 -5.33 -9.57 0.73
CA LEU A 24 -4.28 -9.25 -0.23
C LEU A 24 -2.93 -9.84 0.20
N THR A 25 -2.47 -9.56 1.43
CA THR A 25 -1.11 -9.89 1.86
C THR A 25 -0.93 -11.35 2.27
N ILE A 26 -1.93 -11.98 2.87
CA ILE A 26 -1.83 -13.33 3.43
C ILE A 26 -2.31 -14.37 2.43
N VAL A 27 -3.38 -14.09 1.69
CA VAL A 27 -4.01 -15.08 0.80
C VAL A 27 -3.54 -14.89 -0.64
N ALA A 28 -3.57 -13.68 -1.18
CA ALA A 28 -3.32 -13.47 -2.60
C ALA A 28 -1.83 -13.37 -2.96
N MET A 29 -1.07 -12.54 -2.23
CA MET A 29 0.34 -12.23 -2.53
C MET A 29 1.28 -13.45 -2.58
N PRO A 30 1.16 -14.48 -1.72
CA PRO A 30 2.05 -15.64 -1.78
C PRO A 30 2.04 -16.40 -3.12
N HIS A 31 1.00 -16.19 -3.94
CA HIS A 31 0.87 -16.83 -5.25
C HIS A 31 1.44 -16.01 -6.41
N PHE A 32 1.90 -14.78 -6.16
CA PHE A 32 2.44 -13.91 -7.18
C PHE A 32 3.94 -13.70 -7.02
N ASP A 33 4.60 -13.28 -8.09
CA ASP A 33 6.02 -12.97 -8.04
C ASP A 33 6.31 -11.64 -7.32
N ILE A 34 7.57 -11.45 -6.94
CA ILE A 34 8.02 -10.25 -6.23
C ILE A 34 7.73 -8.94 -6.98
N VAL A 35 7.82 -8.91 -8.32
CA VAL A 35 7.56 -7.70 -9.13
C VAL A 35 6.09 -7.33 -9.00
N THR A 36 5.22 -8.31 -9.21
CA THR A 36 3.76 -8.15 -9.08
C THR A 36 3.40 -7.73 -7.66
N ASN A 37 3.92 -8.39 -6.64
CA ASN A 37 3.62 -8.09 -5.23
C ASN A 37 4.05 -6.70 -4.79
N VAL A 38 5.23 -6.23 -5.21
CA VAL A 38 5.70 -4.87 -4.87
C VAL A 38 4.87 -3.81 -5.59
N MET A 39 4.56 -4.02 -6.87
CA MET A 39 3.94 -2.99 -7.70
C MET A 39 2.42 -2.94 -7.59
N ILE A 40 1.75 -4.06 -7.29
CA ILE A 40 0.30 -4.08 -7.09
C ILE A 40 -0.11 -3.22 -5.88
N LEU A 41 0.77 -3.06 -4.88
CA LEU A 41 0.53 -2.17 -3.74
C LEU A 41 0.32 -0.72 -4.18
N ASN A 42 0.90 -0.28 -5.29
CA ASN A 42 0.72 1.07 -5.81
C ASN A 42 -0.73 1.30 -6.34
N SER A 43 -1.43 0.23 -6.72
CA SER A 43 -2.81 0.28 -7.25
C SER A 43 -3.86 0.68 -6.21
N VAL A 44 -3.57 0.55 -4.91
CA VAL A 44 -4.47 0.99 -3.82
C VAL A 44 -4.80 2.49 -3.85
N SER A 45 -4.07 3.26 -4.65
CA SER A 45 -4.36 4.67 -4.90
C SER A 45 -5.62 4.91 -5.75
N ILE A 46 -6.24 3.87 -6.33
CA ILE A 46 -7.36 3.99 -7.28
C ILE A 46 -8.53 4.84 -6.75
N LEU A 47 -9.03 4.54 -5.55
CA LEU A 47 -10.18 5.27 -5.01
C LEU A 47 -9.82 6.69 -4.58
N SER A 48 -8.58 6.90 -4.15
CA SER A 48 -8.04 8.25 -3.93
C SER A 48 -8.04 9.06 -5.23
N ALA A 49 -7.59 8.47 -6.34
CA ALA A 49 -7.63 9.13 -7.65
C ALA A 49 -9.08 9.41 -8.10
N VAL A 50 -10.02 8.47 -7.90
CA VAL A 50 -11.45 8.68 -8.17
C VAL A 50 -12.00 9.86 -7.37
N PHE A 51 -11.73 9.91 -6.06
CA PHE A 51 -12.21 11.02 -5.25
C PHE A 51 -11.58 12.36 -5.63
N GLN A 52 -10.32 12.39 -6.08
CA GLN A 52 -9.72 13.60 -6.62
C GLN A 52 -10.43 14.07 -7.90
N VAL A 53 -10.76 13.17 -8.83
CA VAL A 53 -11.55 13.52 -10.03
C VAL A 53 -12.89 14.14 -9.64
N VAL A 54 -13.63 13.48 -8.74
CA VAL A 54 -14.94 13.98 -8.29
C VAL A 54 -14.78 15.34 -7.60
N ALA A 55 -13.73 15.54 -6.81
CA ALA A 55 -13.50 16.79 -6.10
C ALA A 55 -13.18 17.97 -7.02
N GLU A 56 -12.33 17.75 -8.02
CA GLU A 56 -12.01 18.77 -9.02
C GLU A 56 -13.22 19.05 -9.92
N CYS A 57 -14.03 18.03 -10.24
CA CYS A 57 -15.30 18.21 -10.96
C CYS A 57 -16.28 19.10 -10.18
N LEU A 58 -16.47 18.84 -8.88
CA LEU A 58 -17.34 19.64 -8.01
C LEU A 58 -16.80 21.06 -7.78
N ALA A 59 -15.48 21.25 -7.72
CA ALA A 59 -14.87 22.57 -7.53
C ALA A 59 -15.05 23.51 -8.74
N LYS A 60 -15.46 22.98 -9.91
CA LYS A 60 -15.54 23.68 -11.20
C LYS A 60 -14.25 24.43 -11.58
N GLU A 61 -13.10 24.07 -11.00
CA GLU A 61 -11.83 24.73 -11.26
C GLU A 61 -10.93 23.89 -12.17
N ARG A 62 -10.36 24.58 -13.17
CA ARG A 62 -9.16 24.21 -13.95
C ARG A 62 -9.12 22.77 -14.49
N LYS A 63 -9.58 22.59 -15.74
CA LYS A 63 -9.49 21.36 -16.55
C LYS A 63 -8.13 20.63 -16.48
N ARG A 64 -7.01 21.37 -16.40
CA ARG A 64 -5.65 20.77 -16.36
C ARG A 64 -5.39 19.94 -15.10
N LEU A 65 -5.99 20.26 -13.95
CA LEU A 65 -5.77 19.51 -12.72
C LEU A 65 -6.53 18.18 -12.71
N ILE A 66 -7.74 18.15 -13.30
CA ILE A 66 -8.55 16.93 -13.47
C ILE A 66 -7.82 15.88 -14.33
N MET A 67 -7.01 16.32 -15.29
CA MET A 67 -6.29 15.43 -16.20
C MET A 67 -5.36 14.46 -15.46
N LEU A 68 -4.70 14.88 -14.37
CA LEU A 68 -3.73 14.02 -13.68
C LEU A 68 -4.40 12.85 -12.94
N PRO A 69 -5.44 13.05 -12.11
CA PRO A 69 -6.15 11.93 -11.50
C PRO A 69 -6.84 11.02 -12.52
N VAL A 70 -7.36 11.55 -13.64
CA VAL A 70 -7.93 10.72 -14.71
C VAL A 70 -6.84 9.82 -15.33
N LEU A 71 -5.68 10.39 -15.65
CA LEU A 71 -4.56 9.63 -16.19
C LEU A 71 -4.05 8.58 -15.20
N SER A 72 -4.04 8.90 -13.90
CA SER A 72 -3.75 7.94 -12.83
C SER A 72 -4.70 6.75 -12.86
N ILE A 73 -6.02 6.98 -12.94
CA ILE A 73 -7.02 5.90 -13.03
C ILE A 73 -6.78 5.05 -14.27
N ILE A 74 -6.53 5.68 -15.43
CA ILE A 74 -6.24 4.96 -16.69
C ILE A 74 -5.04 4.04 -16.51
N PHE A 75 -3.92 4.53 -15.97
CA PHE A 75 -2.75 3.70 -15.76
C PHE A 75 -3.00 2.58 -14.73
N ILE A 76 -3.70 2.84 -13.63
CA ILE A 76 -4.01 1.79 -12.65
C ILE A 76 -4.86 0.69 -13.29
N VAL A 77 -5.89 1.07 -14.06
CA VAL A 77 -6.75 0.12 -14.77
C VAL A 77 -5.96 -0.67 -15.82
N LEU A 78 -5.11 -0.01 -16.61
CA LEU A 78 -4.23 -0.70 -17.56
C LEU A 78 -3.27 -1.66 -16.85
N GLY A 79 -2.74 -1.28 -15.68
CA GLY A 79 -1.93 -2.16 -14.84
C GLY A 79 -2.69 -3.42 -14.43
N TYR A 80 -3.96 -3.29 -14.00
CA TYR A 80 -4.81 -4.44 -13.69
C TYR A 80 -5.11 -5.31 -14.92
N VAL A 81 -5.45 -4.69 -16.07
CA VAL A 81 -5.72 -5.44 -17.31
C VAL A 81 -4.50 -6.26 -17.73
N LEU A 82 -3.32 -5.64 -17.74
CA LEU A 82 -2.07 -6.34 -18.06
C LEU A 82 -1.76 -7.43 -17.02
N PHE A 83 -1.94 -7.17 -15.74
CA PHE A 83 -1.79 -8.18 -14.69
C PHE A 83 -2.70 -9.39 -14.93
N VAL A 84 -3.98 -9.18 -15.20
CA VAL A 84 -4.94 -10.24 -15.48
C VAL A 84 -4.55 -11.01 -16.74
N VAL A 85 -4.22 -10.32 -17.83
CA VAL A 85 -3.76 -10.97 -19.08
C VAL A 85 -2.49 -11.78 -18.85
N ASN A 86 -1.52 -11.22 -18.12
CA ASN A 86 -0.25 -11.88 -17.85
C ASN A 86 -0.43 -13.20 -17.09
N TYR A 87 -1.29 -13.22 -16.08
CA TYR A 87 -1.54 -14.46 -15.35
C TYR A 87 -2.47 -15.39 -16.12
N LEU A 88 -3.57 -14.93 -16.72
CA LEU A 88 -4.50 -15.85 -17.40
C LEU A 88 -3.90 -16.49 -18.66
N VAL A 89 -3.05 -15.78 -19.40
CA VAL A 89 -2.44 -16.29 -20.65
C VAL A 89 -1.24 -17.17 -20.37
N PHE A 90 -0.44 -16.83 -19.35
CA PHE A 90 0.84 -17.52 -19.11
C PHE A 90 0.84 -18.44 -17.89
N GLU A 91 -0.19 -18.41 -17.03
CA GLU A 91 -0.28 -19.18 -15.78
C GLU A 91 -1.71 -19.73 -15.56
N SER A 92 -1.92 -21.03 -15.80
CA SER A 92 -3.24 -21.62 -16.11
C SER A 92 -4.34 -21.57 -15.04
N SER A 93 -4.08 -21.19 -13.77
CA SER A 93 -5.00 -21.54 -12.67
C SER A 93 -5.18 -20.51 -11.54
N PHE A 94 -5.01 -19.20 -11.78
CA PHE A 94 -5.03 -18.18 -10.71
C PHE A 94 -6.28 -17.27 -10.64
N CYS A 95 -7.40 -17.59 -11.31
CA CYS A 95 -8.57 -16.69 -11.40
C CYS A 95 -9.08 -16.19 -10.03
N ILE A 96 -9.26 -17.10 -9.07
CA ILE A 96 -9.76 -16.75 -7.73
C ILE A 96 -8.75 -15.83 -7.03
N THR A 97 -7.48 -16.19 -7.08
CA THR A 97 -6.39 -15.43 -6.45
C THR A 97 -6.23 -14.03 -7.05
N ILE A 98 -6.30 -13.91 -8.37
CA ILE A 98 -6.31 -12.63 -9.10
C ILE A 98 -7.49 -11.78 -8.63
N GLY A 99 -8.69 -12.36 -8.56
CA GLY A 99 -9.89 -11.69 -8.08
C GLY A 99 -9.75 -11.21 -6.62
N LEU A 100 -9.19 -12.04 -5.74
CA LEU A 100 -8.92 -11.69 -4.35
C LEU A 100 -7.89 -10.56 -4.22
N ALA A 101 -6.86 -10.53 -5.06
CA ALA A 101 -5.88 -9.45 -5.06
C ALA A 101 -6.52 -8.11 -5.48
N ILE A 102 -7.29 -8.11 -6.57
CA ILE A 102 -8.00 -6.92 -7.05
C ILE A 102 -9.00 -6.45 -5.99
N PHE A 103 -9.79 -7.37 -5.42
CA PHE A 103 -10.70 -7.05 -4.34
C PHE A 103 -9.96 -6.46 -3.13
N GLY A 104 -8.86 -7.07 -2.70
CA GLY A 104 -8.05 -6.62 -1.58
C GLY A 104 -7.52 -5.19 -1.79
N THR A 105 -6.97 -4.90 -2.97
CA THR A 105 -6.47 -3.55 -3.31
C THR A 105 -7.58 -2.50 -3.34
N ILE A 106 -8.77 -2.81 -3.86
CA ILE A 106 -9.92 -1.91 -3.85
C ILE A 106 -10.40 -1.67 -2.42
N CYS A 107 -10.50 -2.71 -1.59
CA CYS A 107 -10.90 -2.57 -0.19
C CYS A 107 -9.90 -1.70 0.59
N VAL A 108 -8.59 -1.92 0.43
CA VAL A 108 -7.55 -1.10 1.07
C VAL A 108 -7.59 0.35 0.59
N SER A 109 -7.96 0.60 -0.67
CA SER A 109 -8.07 1.96 -1.21
C SER A 109 -9.08 2.86 -0.46
N MET A 110 -10.02 2.25 0.28
CA MET A 110 -10.96 2.96 1.14
C MET A 110 -10.33 3.59 2.38
N ASN A 111 -9.10 3.19 2.75
CA ASN A 111 -8.45 3.65 3.97
C ASN A 111 -8.35 5.18 4.06
N TRP A 112 -8.11 5.85 2.93
CA TRP A 112 -7.91 7.31 2.88
C TRP A 112 -9.18 8.11 2.61
N TRP A 113 -10.37 7.51 2.78
CA TRP A 113 -11.65 8.19 2.55
C TRP A 113 -11.80 9.50 3.35
N GLU A 114 -11.21 9.58 4.57
CA GLU A 114 -11.31 10.75 5.44
C GLU A 114 -10.74 12.02 4.78
N ASN A 115 -9.72 11.88 3.92
CA ASN A 115 -9.13 12.98 3.16
C ASN A 115 -10.16 13.67 2.25
N TYR A 116 -11.13 12.88 1.78
CA TYR A 116 -12.17 13.31 0.86
C TYR A 116 -13.53 13.47 1.55
N SER A 117 -13.60 13.36 2.88
CA SER A 117 -14.85 13.50 3.65
C SER A 117 -15.62 14.80 3.36
N THR A 118 -14.92 15.88 2.97
CA THR A 118 -15.55 17.15 2.57
C THR A 118 -16.21 17.12 1.20
N LEU A 119 -15.81 16.19 0.33
CA LEU A 119 -16.40 15.99 -0.99
C LEU A 119 -17.86 15.55 -0.87
N PHE A 120 -18.08 14.63 0.06
CA PHE A 120 -19.41 14.17 0.41
C PHE A 120 -20.06 15.25 1.27
N ASN A 121 -20.61 16.27 0.61
CA ASN A 121 -21.41 17.31 1.27
C ASN A 121 -22.72 16.75 1.87
N SER A 122 -22.89 15.43 1.92
CA SER A 122 -23.91 14.82 2.77
C SER A 122 -23.62 15.23 4.21
N LEU A 123 -24.62 15.85 4.83
CA LEU A 123 -24.57 16.32 6.23
C LEU A 123 -24.02 15.21 7.17
N HIS A 124 -24.28 13.95 6.81
CA HIS A 124 -23.84 12.76 7.51
C HIS A 124 -22.31 12.62 7.62
N LEU A 125 -21.58 12.62 6.50
CA LEU A 125 -20.12 12.37 6.51
C LEU A 125 -19.35 13.55 7.11
N LYS A 126 -19.83 14.78 6.92
CA LYS A 126 -19.27 15.96 7.60
C LYS A 126 -19.44 15.89 9.11
N GLY A 127 -20.59 15.40 9.59
CA GLY A 127 -20.86 15.15 11.00
C GLY A 127 -19.91 14.10 11.58
N ILE A 128 -19.76 12.96 10.88
CA ILE A 128 -18.83 11.88 11.24
C ILE A 128 -17.39 12.39 11.32
N SER A 129 -16.90 13.08 10.30
CA SER A 129 -15.53 13.62 10.27
C SER A 129 -15.26 14.59 11.43
N LYS A 130 -16.23 15.46 11.76
CA LYS A 130 -16.12 16.37 12.91
C LYS A 130 -16.08 15.61 14.24
N ASP A 131 -16.88 14.55 14.35
CA ASP A 131 -16.92 13.71 15.54
C ASP A 131 -15.62 12.90 15.71
N ILE A 132 -15.11 12.28 14.64
CA ILE A 132 -13.78 11.64 14.61
C ILE A 132 -12.70 12.62 15.07
N GLY A 133 -12.76 13.88 14.63
CA GLY A 133 -11.83 14.93 15.07
C GLY A 133 -11.87 15.16 16.59
N LYS A 134 -13.05 15.11 17.22
CA LYS A 134 -13.22 15.27 18.67
C LYS A 134 -12.85 14.03 19.46
N SER A 135 -13.11 12.83 18.94
CA SER A 135 -12.93 11.55 19.63
C SER A 135 -11.79 10.71 19.06
N ARG A 136 -10.78 11.35 18.48
CA ARG A 136 -9.73 10.70 17.68
C ARG A 136 -8.99 9.58 18.41
N ASN A 137 -8.66 9.77 19.68
CA ASN A 137 -7.96 8.73 20.45
C ASN A 137 -8.81 7.45 20.58
N ALA A 138 -10.11 7.60 20.87
CA ALA A 138 -11.03 6.46 20.98
C ALA A 138 -11.25 5.77 19.63
N VAL A 139 -11.43 6.54 18.55
CA VAL A 139 -11.58 6.02 17.18
C VAL A 139 -10.35 5.22 16.76
N ASN A 140 -9.15 5.72 17.06
CA ASN A 140 -7.91 5.01 16.74
C ASN A 140 -7.77 3.69 17.53
N ILE A 141 -8.13 3.67 18.82
CA ILE A 141 -8.11 2.44 19.62
C ILE A 141 -9.08 1.41 19.02
N ILE A 142 -10.30 1.83 18.68
CA ILE A 142 -11.32 0.96 18.06
C ILE A 142 -10.83 0.42 16.71
N SER A 143 -10.28 1.29 15.86
CA SER A 143 -9.68 0.90 14.56
C SER A 143 -8.57 -0.13 14.75
N SER A 144 -7.61 0.12 15.66
CA SER A 144 -6.50 -0.82 15.92
C SER A 144 -7.00 -2.18 16.41
N LEU A 145 -7.94 -2.21 17.36
CA LEU A 145 -8.52 -3.46 17.87
C LEU A 145 -9.27 -4.23 16.77
N THR A 146 -10.03 -3.50 15.94
CA THR A 146 -10.75 -4.09 14.81
C THR A 146 -9.79 -4.71 13.81
N ARG A 147 -8.72 -4.00 13.44
CA ARG A 147 -7.70 -4.50 12.52
C ARG A 147 -6.98 -5.73 13.05
N ILE A 148 -6.63 -5.77 14.33
CA ILE A 148 -6.05 -6.96 14.97
C ILE A 148 -7.03 -8.13 14.94
N LEU A 149 -8.31 -7.90 15.27
CA LEU A 149 -9.33 -8.95 15.30
C LEU A 149 -9.57 -9.54 13.91
N ILE A 150 -9.74 -8.69 12.89
CA ILE A 150 -10.00 -9.14 11.52
C ILE A 150 -8.78 -9.84 10.93
N THR A 151 -7.58 -9.30 11.13
CA THR A 151 -6.34 -9.95 10.64
C THR A 151 -6.15 -11.31 11.29
N SER A 152 -6.35 -11.41 12.61
CA SER A 152 -6.31 -12.69 13.35
C SER A 152 -7.35 -13.69 12.85
N ALA A 153 -8.57 -13.23 12.54
CA ALA A 153 -9.62 -14.09 11.99
C ALA A 153 -9.26 -14.62 10.60
N VAL A 154 -8.69 -13.78 9.72
CA VAL A 154 -8.24 -14.19 8.39
C VAL A 154 -7.08 -15.18 8.48
N ILE A 155 -6.09 -14.93 9.36
CA ILE A 155 -5.01 -15.90 9.62
C ILE A 155 -5.58 -17.22 10.11
N GLY A 156 -6.49 -17.19 11.09
CA GLY A 156 -7.12 -18.38 11.62
C GLY A 156 -7.88 -19.18 10.57
N ALA A 157 -8.64 -18.52 9.70
CA ALA A 157 -9.33 -19.15 8.59
C ALA A 157 -8.38 -19.70 7.52
N TYR A 158 -7.31 -18.97 7.19
CA TYR A 158 -6.33 -19.41 6.21
C TYR A 158 -5.59 -20.68 6.68
N VAL A 159 -5.12 -20.68 7.93
CA VAL A 159 -4.40 -21.83 8.53
C VAL A 159 -5.30 -23.08 8.59
N THR A 160 -6.59 -22.92 8.91
CA THR A 160 -7.52 -24.05 8.92
C THR A 160 -7.85 -24.58 7.52
N LEU A 161 -7.84 -23.72 6.50
CA LEU A 161 -8.06 -24.12 5.11
C LEU A 161 -6.87 -24.86 4.51
N THR A 162 -5.63 -24.42 4.80
CA THR A 162 -4.43 -25.08 4.26
C THR A 162 -4.14 -26.41 4.97
N GLY A 163 -4.58 -26.58 6.21
CA GLY A 163 -4.40 -27.82 6.97
C GLY A 163 -3.01 -27.98 7.62
N ASP A 164 -2.13 -26.99 7.50
CA ASP A 164 -0.73 -27.01 7.96
C ASP A 164 -0.54 -27.10 9.48
N GLY A 165 -1.63 -27.13 10.26
CA GLY A 165 -1.62 -27.18 11.71
C GLY A 165 -1.08 -25.90 12.36
N TRP A 166 -1.59 -25.56 13.54
CA TRP A 166 -1.17 -24.36 14.29
C TRP A 166 0.30 -24.40 14.75
N ASN A 167 0.94 -25.57 14.74
CA ASN A 167 2.35 -25.74 15.11
C ASN A 167 3.29 -24.99 14.16
N SER A 168 3.00 -25.01 12.86
CA SER A 168 3.79 -24.30 11.84
C SER A 168 3.78 -22.78 12.08
N VAL A 169 2.63 -22.23 12.49
CA VAL A 169 2.49 -20.81 12.85
C VAL A 169 3.23 -20.48 14.15
N LYS A 170 3.15 -21.37 15.15
CA LYS A 170 3.74 -21.15 16.48
C LYS A 170 5.27 -21.07 16.41
N LEU A 171 5.92 -21.90 15.60
CA LEU A 171 7.38 -21.92 15.44
C LEU A 171 7.91 -20.62 14.82
N VAL A 172 7.16 -20.04 13.88
CA VAL A 172 7.48 -18.74 13.26
C VAL A 172 7.23 -17.59 14.24
N PHE A 173 6.30 -17.75 15.18
CA PHE A 173 5.84 -16.66 16.06
C PHE A 173 6.91 -16.16 17.04
N GLU A 174 7.72 -17.03 17.64
CA GLU A 174 8.62 -16.56 18.72
C GLU A 174 9.78 -15.70 18.21
N THR A 175 10.57 -16.18 17.25
CA THR A 175 11.77 -15.45 16.82
C THR A 175 11.47 -14.43 15.72
N VAL A 176 10.74 -14.86 14.69
CA VAL A 176 10.55 -14.04 13.49
C VAL A 176 9.58 -12.90 13.76
N VAL A 177 8.47 -13.14 14.45
CA VAL A 177 7.50 -12.06 14.73
C VAL A 177 8.09 -11.02 15.69
N ILE A 178 8.84 -11.42 16.72
CA ILE A 178 9.51 -10.44 17.61
C ILE A 178 10.51 -9.60 16.80
N ALA A 179 11.34 -10.23 15.97
CA ALA A 179 12.27 -9.51 15.11
C ALA A 179 11.55 -8.55 14.15
N LEU A 180 10.46 -8.99 13.51
CA LEU A 180 9.66 -8.16 12.62
C LEU A 180 8.98 -7.01 13.35
N VAL A 181 8.47 -7.22 14.57
CA VAL A 181 7.89 -6.17 15.42
C VAL A 181 8.95 -5.12 15.78
N VAL A 182 10.16 -5.55 16.13
CA VAL A 182 11.27 -4.64 16.41
C VAL A 182 11.64 -3.84 15.16
N ILE A 183 11.83 -4.50 14.01
CA ILE A 183 12.15 -3.85 12.73
C ILE A 183 11.07 -2.86 12.33
N GLN A 184 9.79 -3.24 12.43
CA GLN A 184 8.66 -2.38 12.09
C GLN A 184 8.56 -1.18 13.04
N THR A 185 8.78 -1.38 14.34
CA THR A 185 8.78 -0.30 15.33
C THR A 185 9.89 0.70 15.06
N LEU A 186 11.11 0.22 14.80
CA LEU A 186 12.25 1.07 14.46
C LEU A 186 12.04 1.80 13.13
N SER A 187 11.58 1.10 12.09
CA SER A 187 11.29 1.69 10.78
C SER A 187 10.22 2.78 10.88
N SER A 188 9.13 2.53 11.61
CA SER A 188 8.06 3.51 11.85
C SER A 188 8.57 4.73 12.63
N ALA A 189 9.41 4.51 13.65
CA ALA A 189 10.03 5.59 14.42
C ALA A 189 10.97 6.44 13.55
N LEU A 190 11.81 5.80 12.72
CA LEU A 190 12.72 6.47 11.78
C LEU A 190 11.95 7.25 10.72
N CYS A 191 10.90 6.66 10.14
CA CYS A 191 10.03 7.35 9.18
C CYS A 191 9.42 8.60 9.81
N ARG A 192 8.87 8.49 11.03
CA ARG A 192 8.32 9.64 11.75
C ARG A 192 9.39 10.70 12.03
N TRP A 193 10.57 10.29 12.46
CA TRP A 193 11.68 11.20 12.74
C TRP A 193 12.11 11.95 11.48
N PHE A 194 12.30 11.23 10.37
CA PHE A 194 12.71 11.79 9.09
C PHE A 194 11.67 12.76 8.52
N VAL A 195 10.39 12.43 8.61
CA VAL A 195 9.28 13.34 8.27
C VAL A 195 9.38 14.64 9.07
N VAL A 196 9.60 14.54 10.40
CA VAL A 196 9.69 15.72 11.26
C VAL A 196 10.91 16.58 10.90
N VAL A 197 12.06 15.96 10.61
CA VAL A 197 13.27 16.66 10.17
C VAL A 197 13.05 17.34 8.81
N ALA A 198 12.47 16.63 7.85
CA ALA A 198 12.16 17.16 6.52
C ALA A 198 11.15 18.32 6.57
N CYS A 199 10.14 18.24 7.46
CA CYS A 199 9.23 19.36 7.76
C CYS A 199 10.00 20.57 8.29
N LYS A 200 10.93 20.37 9.24
CA LYS A 200 11.72 21.46 9.84
C LYS A 200 12.65 22.14 8.82
N MET A 201 13.23 21.37 7.90
CA MET A 201 14.15 21.88 6.87
C MET A 201 13.43 22.45 5.64
N HIS A 202 12.09 22.41 5.57
CA HIS A 202 11.32 22.84 4.40
C HIS A 202 11.64 22.07 3.11
N ALA A 203 12.28 20.91 3.25
CA ALA A 203 12.77 20.11 2.14
C ALA A 203 11.86 18.91 1.81
N LEU A 204 10.64 18.85 2.40
CA LEU A 204 9.68 17.74 2.23
C LEU A 204 9.53 17.26 0.79
N ARG A 205 9.50 18.18 -0.17
CA ARG A 205 9.33 17.86 -1.59
C ARG A 205 10.47 17.01 -2.16
N ARG A 206 11.71 17.43 -1.95
CA ARG A 206 12.89 16.76 -2.53
C ARG A 206 13.44 15.68 -1.61
N SER A 207 13.44 15.93 -0.30
CA SER A 207 14.03 15.02 0.68
C SER A 207 13.08 13.92 1.13
N PHE A 208 11.75 14.07 0.97
CA PHE A 208 10.80 13.07 1.46
C PHE A 208 9.89 12.48 0.36
N PHE A 209 9.14 13.31 -0.36
CA PHE A 209 8.22 12.80 -1.39
C PHE A 209 8.92 12.14 -2.57
N MET A 210 10.03 12.72 -3.06
CA MET A 210 10.79 12.13 -4.16
C MET A 210 11.33 10.73 -3.81
N PRO A 211 12.02 10.51 -2.67
CA PRO A 211 12.41 9.16 -2.26
C PRO A 211 11.24 8.19 -2.17
N MET A 212 10.07 8.62 -1.66
CA MET A 212 8.90 7.74 -1.58
C MET A 212 8.35 7.34 -2.95
N TYR A 213 8.43 8.21 -3.97
CA TYR A 213 8.07 7.80 -5.33
C TYR A 213 9.01 6.74 -5.90
N PHE A 214 10.28 6.77 -5.55
CA PHE A 214 11.25 5.80 -6.05
C PHE A 214 11.43 4.58 -5.15
N ALA A 215 10.83 4.55 -3.95
CA ALA A 215 11.06 3.50 -2.97
C ALA A 215 10.68 2.11 -3.49
N SER A 216 9.45 1.91 -3.98
CA SER A 216 9.06 0.65 -4.65
C SER A 216 9.96 0.25 -5.82
N VAL A 217 10.43 1.21 -6.63
CA VAL A 217 11.35 0.95 -7.76
C VAL A 217 12.73 0.52 -7.26
N ILE A 218 13.25 1.17 -6.21
CA ILE A 218 14.54 0.84 -5.61
C ILE A 218 14.46 -0.54 -4.95
N VAL A 219 13.40 -0.83 -4.19
CA VAL A 219 13.16 -2.14 -3.58
C VAL A 219 13.14 -3.22 -4.67
N LEU A 220 12.45 -2.97 -5.77
CA LEU A 220 12.43 -3.88 -6.91
C LEU A 220 13.83 -4.07 -7.52
N ALA A 221 14.58 -2.98 -7.75
CA ALA A 221 15.93 -3.05 -8.29
C ALA A 221 16.90 -3.85 -7.40
N VAL A 222 16.77 -3.73 -6.07
CA VAL A 222 17.55 -4.52 -5.10
C VAL A 222 17.22 -6.01 -5.25
N PHE A 223 15.94 -6.39 -5.32
CA PHE A 223 15.54 -7.79 -5.48
C PHE A 223 15.94 -8.38 -6.84
N LEU A 224 15.94 -7.57 -7.91
CA LEU A 224 16.35 -8.00 -9.25
C LEU A 224 17.87 -7.99 -9.47
N SER A 225 18.64 -7.27 -8.65
CA SER A 225 20.09 -7.12 -8.80
C SER A 225 20.88 -8.44 -8.97
N PRO A 226 20.55 -9.56 -8.29
CA PRO A 226 21.36 -10.78 -8.39
C PRO A 226 21.09 -11.57 -9.66
N LEU A 227 19.92 -11.38 -10.28
CA LEU A 227 19.62 -11.91 -11.60
C LEU A 227 20.54 -11.29 -12.66
N VAL A 228 20.79 -9.98 -12.53
CA VAL A 228 21.70 -9.24 -13.42
C VAL A 228 23.15 -9.65 -13.18
N VAL A 229 23.55 -9.83 -11.91
CA VAL A 229 24.92 -10.22 -11.53
C VAL A 229 25.22 -11.70 -11.86
N LYS A 230 24.27 -12.45 -12.45
CA LYS A 230 24.41 -13.87 -12.80
C LYS A 230 24.96 -14.71 -11.64
N PHE A 231 24.46 -14.51 -10.43
CA PHE A 231 24.77 -15.46 -9.37
C PHE A 231 24.21 -16.83 -9.80
N PRO A 232 25.04 -17.90 -9.85
CA PRO A 232 24.62 -19.20 -10.33
C PRO A 232 23.45 -19.68 -9.48
N VAL A 233 22.29 -19.84 -10.12
CA VAL A 233 21.02 -20.29 -9.52
C VAL A 233 21.20 -21.60 -8.74
N SER A 234 22.17 -22.43 -9.15
CA SER A 234 22.55 -23.68 -8.46
C SER A 234 23.00 -23.49 -7.02
N ASN A 235 23.52 -22.32 -6.64
CA ASN A 235 23.94 -22.06 -5.25
C ASN A 235 22.78 -21.66 -4.33
N TYR A 236 21.64 -21.27 -4.86
CA TYR A 236 20.50 -20.83 -4.06
C TYR A 236 19.53 -21.97 -3.70
N THR A 237 19.58 -23.09 -4.43
CA THR A 237 18.68 -24.23 -4.18
C THR A 237 18.99 -25.01 -2.90
N SER A 238 20.15 -24.79 -2.27
CA SER A 238 20.63 -25.69 -1.20
C SER A 238 21.24 -24.96 0.00
N ILE A 239 20.78 -23.76 0.36
CA ILE A 239 21.15 -23.16 1.65
C ILE A 239 20.16 -23.71 2.69
N PRO A 240 20.53 -24.66 3.57
CA PRO A 240 19.64 -25.15 4.61
C PRO A 240 19.49 -24.04 5.66
N LEU A 241 18.25 -23.79 6.08
CA LEU A 241 17.88 -22.78 7.07
C LEU A 241 18.69 -22.91 8.38
N ASP A 242 19.10 -24.13 8.72
CA ASP A 242 19.76 -24.47 9.99
C ASP A 242 21.19 -23.94 10.14
N LYS A 243 21.82 -23.34 9.11
CA LYS A 243 23.23 -22.93 9.17
C LYS A 243 23.51 -21.44 8.92
N SER A 244 22.48 -20.60 8.91
CA SER A 244 22.62 -19.15 8.69
C SER A 244 23.11 -18.43 9.95
N GLU A 245 24.42 -18.49 10.24
CA GLU A 245 25.05 -17.82 11.39
C GLU A 245 25.25 -16.31 11.18
N SER A 246 25.26 -15.82 9.93
CA SER A 246 25.59 -14.43 9.62
C SER A 246 24.41 -13.61 9.07
N SER A 247 24.37 -12.30 9.34
CA SER A 247 23.39 -11.38 8.76
C SER A 247 23.40 -11.38 7.22
N VAL A 248 24.57 -11.66 6.63
CA VAL A 248 24.77 -11.78 5.18
C VAL A 248 24.04 -13.00 4.62
N GLU A 249 23.99 -14.12 5.35
CA GLU A 249 23.26 -15.31 4.92
C GLU A 249 21.74 -15.11 4.93
N TRP A 250 21.21 -14.41 5.94
CA TRP A 250 19.79 -14.04 5.96
C TRP A 250 19.40 -13.16 4.77
N VAL A 251 20.24 -12.18 4.42
CA VAL A 251 20.02 -11.35 3.22
C VAL A 251 20.09 -12.19 1.96
N LYS A 252 21.07 -13.11 1.85
CA LYS A 252 21.15 -14.04 0.71
C LYS A 252 19.92 -14.94 0.62
N LEU A 253 19.39 -15.42 1.74
CA LEU A 253 18.21 -16.28 1.79
C LEU A 253 16.95 -15.53 1.36
N LEU A 254 16.72 -14.33 1.88
CA LEU A 254 15.60 -13.47 1.46
C LEU A 254 15.66 -13.17 -0.04
N LEU A 255 16.85 -12.88 -0.53
CA LEU A 255 17.08 -12.59 -1.92
C LEU A 255 16.91 -13.82 -2.82
N ALA A 256 17.35 -14.98 -2.35
CA ALA A 256 17.14 -16.27 -3.00
C ALA A 256 15.65 -16.61 -3.10
N ASP A 257 14.90 -16.39 -2.03
CA ASP A 257 13.45 -16.63 -2.00
C ASP A 257 12.71 -15.69 -2.95
N ALA A 258 13.06 -14.39 -2.93
CA ALA A 258 12.52 -13.41 -3.88
C ALA A 258 12.80 -13.82 -5.35
N ILE A 259 14.03 -14.26 -5.66
CA ILE A 259 14.39 -14.77 -6.98
C ILE A 259 13.60 -16.04 -7.32
N LYS A 260 13.42 -16.95 -6.36
CA LYS A 260 12.66 -18.18 -6.55
C LYS A 260 11.21 -17.90 -6.91
N THR A 261 10.56 -16.91 -6.30
CA THR A 261 9.19 -16.52 -6.69
C THR A 261 9.12 -16.10 -8.15
N LEU A 262 10.14 -15.38 -8.63
CA LEU A 262 10.21 -14.91 -10.01
C LEU A 262 10.56 -16.05 -10.99
N LEU A 263 11.49 -16.94 -10.62
CA LEU A 263 11.88 -18.11 -11.42
C LEU A 263 10.84 -19.23 -11.41
N THR A 264 9.82 -19.15 -10.55
CA THR A 264 8.68 -20.07 -10.62
C THR A 264 7.78 -19.74 -11.81
N ARG A 265 7.87 -18.51 -12.35
CA ARG A 265 7.05 -18.07 -13.47
C ARG A 265 7.56 -18.60 -14.79
N ASP A 266 6.66 -19.18 -15.57
CA ASP A 266 6.95 -19.75 -16.89
C ASP A 266 7.53 -18.69 -17.85
N ILE A 267 7.03 -17.46 -17.76
CA ILE A 267 7.51 -16.35 -18.60
C ILE A 267 8.98 -15.99 -18.36
N VAL A 268 9.50 -16.21 -17.15
CA VAL A 268 10.88 -15.89 -16.78
C VAL A 268 11.79 -17.04 -17.15
N VAL A 269 11.39 -18.27 -16.82
CA VAL A 269 12.15 -19.49 -17.15
C VAL A 269 12.33 -19.63 -18.65
N ASN A 270 11.24 -19.48 -19.41
CA ASN A 270 11.26 -19.61 -20.87
C ASN A 270 11.55 -18.29 -21.59
N MET A 271 11.91 -17.23 -20.85
CA MET A 271 12.23 -15.91 -21.40
C MET A 271 11.18 -15.41 -22.41
N LYS A 272 9.90 -15.68 -22.14
CA LYS A 272 8.79 -15.32 -23.04
C LYS A 272 8.67 -13.80 -23.08
N THR A 273 9.13 -13.21 -24.17
CA THR A 273 9.26 -11.76 -24.32
C THR A 273 7.93 -11.04 -24.11
N GLU A 274 6.83 -11.59 -24.64
CA GLU A 274 5.50 -11.01 -24.50
C GLU A 274 5.04 -10.91 -23.03
N GLY A 275 5.22 -11.98 -22.26
CA GLY A 275 4.86 -12.01 -20.84
C GLY A 275 5.75 -11.10 -19.99
N LEU A 276 7.04 -11.04 -20.29
CA LEU A 276 8.00 -10.14 -19.63
C LEU A 276 7.68 -8.66 -19.90
N VAL A 277 7.35 -8.31 -21.16
CA VAL A 277 6.90 -6.97 -21.52
C VAL A 277 5.60 -6.63 -20.80
N CYS A 278 4.65 -7.57 -20.74
CA CYS A 278 3.38 -7.39 -20.03
C CYS A 278 3.60 -7.11 -18.54
N LEU A 279 4.48 -7.87 -17.87
CA LEU A 279 4.88 -7.67 -16.47
C LEU A 279 5.55 -6.31 -16.25
N GLY A 280 6.49 -5.93 -17.12
CA GLY A 280 7.19 -4.65 -17.02
C GLY A 280 6.23 -3.47 -17.20
N CYS A 281 5.31 -3.56 -18.16
CA CYS A 281 4.30 -2.54 -18.40
C CYS A 281 3.29 -2.44 -17.25
N SER A 282 2.84 -3.56 -16.66
CA SER A 282 1.94 -3.51 -15.49
C SER A 282 2.61 -2.83 -14.30
N ALA A 283 3.88 -3.17 -14.03
CA ALA A 283 4.69 -2.53 -13.00
C ALA A 283 4.84 -1.02 -13.22
N LEU A 284 5.20 -0.62 -14.44
CA LEU A 284 5.34 0.79 -14.82
C LEU A 284 4.03 1.56 -14.64
N PHE A 285 2.91 0.99 -15.10
CA PHE A 285 1.62 1.66 -15.03
C PHE A 285 1.10 1.80 -13.60
N TRP A 286 1.27 0.81 -12.73
CA TRP A 286 0.92 0.98 -11.33
C TRP A 286 1.79 2.03 -10.62
N TRP A 287 3.09 2.06 -10.93
CA TRP A 287 3.99 3.11 -10.43
C TRP A 287 3.57 4.51 -10.90
N LEU A 288 3.36 4.70 -12.20
CA LEU A 288 2.88 5.98 -12.77
C LEU A 288 1.52 6.37 -12.21
N GLY A 289 0.63 5.40 -12.03
CA GLY A 289 -0.68 5.54 -11.41
C GLY A 289 -0.59 6.16 -10.01
N LEU A 290 0.24 5.59 -9.15
CA LEU A 290 0.48 6.13 -7.81
C LEU A 290 1.08 7.53 -7.87
N VAL A 291 2.15 7.75 -8.65
CA VAL A 291 2.80 9.06 -8.77
C VAL A 291 1.81 10.13 -9.21
N LEU A 292 0.99 9.85 -10.23
CA LEU A 292 0.01 10.83 -10.72
C LEU A 292 -1.12 11.09 -9.73
N SER A 293 -1.57 10.09 -8.98
CA SER A 293 -2.57 10.26 -7.91
C SER A 293 -2.06 11.09 -6.72
N THR A 294 -0.74 11.25 -6.59
CA THR A 294 -0.09 11.88 -5.43
C THR A 294 0.71 13.12 -5.81
N VAL A 295 0.89 13.41 -7.10
CA VAL A 295 1.61 14.59 -7.61
C VAL A 295 1.05 15.91 -7.05
N TYR A 296 -0.24 15.97 -6.71
CA TYR A 296 -0.84 17.17 -6.10
C TYR A 296 -0.10 17.58 -4.81
N ILE A 297 0.46 16.61 -4.06
CA ILE A 297 1.21 16.83 -2.83
C ILE A 297 2.40 17.76 -3.08
N TRP A 298 3.00 17.64 -4.26
CA TRP A 298 4.14 18.45 -4.66
C TRP A 298 3.78 19.94 -4.85
N PHE A 299 2.51 20.23 -5.13
CA PHE A 299 2.00 21.60 -5.31
C PHE A 299 1.38 22.20 -4.04
N LEU A 300 1.27 21.44 -2.94
CA LEU A 300 0.75 21.95 -1.67
C LEU A 300 1.66 23.07 -1.13
N LYS A 301 1.04 24.20 -0.76
CA LYS A 301 1.70 25.33 -0.09
C LYS A 301 1.67 25.08 1.43
N ILE A 302 2.66 24.35 1.93
CA ILE A 302 2.82 24.05 3.36
C ILE A 302 3.56 25.22 4.04
N HIS A 303 3.13 25.63 5.24
CA HIS A 303 3.77 26.72 5.98
C HIS A 303 5.07 26.28 6.68
N ARG A 304 5.89 27.25 7.11
CA ARG A 304 7.24 27.05 7.72
C ARG A 304 7.33 26.00 8.81
N ILE A 305 6.28 25.86 9.61
CA ILE A 305 6.23 24.94 10.74
C ILE A 305 4.79 24.43 10.84
N GLU A 306 4.45 23.43 10.04
CA GLU A 306 3.18 22.72 10.17
C GLU A 306 3.39 21.48 11.06
N ARG A 307 2.48 21.24 12.00
CA ARG A 307 2.57 20.01 12.80
C ARG A 307 2.17 18.83 11.92
N THR A 308 2.74 17.65 12.16
CA THR A 308 2.39 16.42 11.40
C THR A 308 0.89 16.09 11.48
N GLN A 309 0.23 16.45 12.58
CA GLN A 309 -1.23 16.32 12.74
C GLN A 309 -2.04 17.19 11.78
N ASP A 310 -1.45 18.26 11.25
CA ASP A 310 -2.07 19.18 10.31
C ASP A 310 -1.73 18.78 8.86
N LEU A 311 -0.58 18.13 8.65
CA LEU A 311 -0.17 17.59 7.35
C LEU A 311 -0.89 16.27 7.00
N PHE A 312 -1.03 15.35 7.96
CA PHE A 312 -1.63 14.03 7.76
C PHE A 312 -3.05 13.95 8.35
N VAL A 313 -3.92 13.14 7.74
CA VAL A 313 -5.28 12.94 8.24
C VAL A 313 -5.33 11.95 9.39
N GLN A 314 -4.80 10.75 9.15
CA GLN A 314 -4.66 9.67 10.13
C GLN A 314 -3.31 9.73 10.83
N ARG A 315 -3.22 9.17 12.04
CA ARG A 315 -1.98 9.12 12.83
C ARG A 315 -1.19 7.81 12.64
N MET A 316 -1.85 6.77 12.16
CA MET A 316 -1.27 5.44 12.00
C MET A 316 -1.03 5.18 10.52
N TYR A 317 0.03 4.43 10.23
CA TYR A 317 0.37 4.00 8.88
C TYR A 317 0.08 2.51 8.75
N GLU A 318 -0.28 2.08 7.56
CA GLU A 318 -0.43 0.67 7.25
C GLU A 318 0.97 0.09 6.99
N GLY A 319 1.41 -0.88 7.79
CA GLY A 319 2.77 -1.43 7.69
C GLY A 319 3.07 -2.01 6.29
N ALA A 320 2.12 -2.73 5.70
CA ALA A 320 2.24 -3.31 4.37
C ALA A 320 2.18 -2.27 3.23
N PHE A 321 1.66 -1.08 3.48
CA PHE A 321 1.46 -0.03 2.48
C PHE A 321 2.10 1.26 2.98
N LEU A 322 3.31 1.18 3.54
CA LEU A 322 3.93 2.30 4.25
C LEU A 322 4.13 3.51 3.32
N GLU A 323 4.61 3.28 2.09
CA GLU A 323 4.82 4.30 1.07
C GLU A 323 3.49 4.95 0.65
N GLN A 324 2.49 4.13 0.31
CA GLN A 324 1.18 4.61 -0.12
C GLN A 324 0.46 5.31 1.02
N SER A 325 0.61 4.83 2.25
CA SER A 325 0.07 5.46 3.46
C SER A 325 0.69 6.83 3.67
N LEU A 326 2.00 7.00 3.53
CA LEU A 326 2.64 8.30 3.73
C LEU A 326 2.23 9.31 2.64
N LEU A 327 2.13 8.88 1.39
CA LEU A 327 1.70 9.74 0.30
C LEU A 327 0.21 10.08 0.42
N LEU A 328 -0.67 9.07 0.40
CA LEU A 328 -2.11 9.24 0.31
C LEU A 328 -2.74 9.78 1.60
N ASN A 329 -2.09 9.65 2.76
CA ASN A 329 -2.56 10.25 4.01
C ASN A 329 -2.27 11.77 4.11
N THR A 330 -1.49 12.33 3.18
CA THR A 330 -1.26 13.78 3.12
C THR A 330 -2.59 14.50 2.82
N ARG A 331 -2.91 15.53 3.59
CA ARG A 331 -4.20 16.24 3.47
C ARG A 331 -4.39 16.85 2.09
N PHE A 332 -5.49 16.48 1.46
CA PHE A 332 -5.93 17.08 0.21
C PHE A 332 -6.60 18.44 0.47
N GLU A 333 -5.87 19.53 0.27
CA GLU A 333 -6.35 20.91 0.50
C GLU A 333 -7.23 21.46 -0.64
N ILE A 334 -8.35 20.81 -0.96
CA ILE A 334 -9.46 21.56 -1.62
C ILE A 334 -10.14 22.49 -0.60
N ARG A 335 -10.03 22.18 0.70
CA ARG A 335 -10.65 22.91 1.82
C ARG A 335 -10.40 24.42 1.80
N LYS A 336 -9.21 24.89 1.42
CA LYS A 336 -8.91 26.35 1.37
C LYS A 336 -9.71 27.02 0.25
N LYS A 337 -9.68 26.47 -0.96
CA LYS A 337 -10.35 27.05 -2.12
C LYS A 337 -11.88 27.11 -2.02
N ILE A 338 -12.53 26.07 -1.46
CA ILE A 338 -14.00 26.10 -1.29
C ILE A 338 -14.40 27.10 -0.19
N LYS A 339 -13.62 27.21 0.90
CA LYS A 339 -13.90 28.18 1.97
C LYS A 339 -13.75 29.63 1.50
N ASP A 340 -12.75 29.91 0.68
CA ASP A 340 -12.52 31.25 0.14
C ASP A 340 -13.65 31.71 -0.80
N LYS A 341 -14.47 30.79 -1.35
CA LYS A 341 -15.65 31.10 -2.18
C LYS A 341 -16.95 31.30 -1.41
N LYS A 342 -16.97 31.09 -0.08
CA LYS A 342 -18.20 31.24 0.74
C LYS A 342 -18.32 32.58 1.47
N TRP A 343 -17.46 33.53 1.12
CA TRP A 343 -17.54 34.94 1.47
C TRP A 343 -17.63 35.72 0.17
#